data_AF-A0A6N8JN97-F1
#
_entry.id   AF-A0A6N8JN97-F1
#
_cell.length_a   1.000
_cell.length_b   1.000
_cell.length_c   1.000
_cell.angle_alpha   90.00
_cell.angle_beta   90.00
_cell.angle_gamma   90.00
#
_symmetry.space_group_name_H-M   'P 1'
#
loop_
_entity.id
_entity.type
_entity.pdbx_description
1 polymer ?
#
loop_
_entity_poly.entity_id
_entity_poly.type
_entity_poly.pdbx_seq_one_letter_code
_entity_poly.pdbx_strand_id
1 'polypeptide(L)'
;MERYIGTYQTFQTVSRKEAADLIGADNLIGDRYTIECTIEDGIQKAWLVNRFQRRIGFFEPAYSRSLSILKAQGMELTALLSFVAFTDHPEPGYYWGEAAVIAYDPAYRGAMEPFIAGLSKEMAKGRRPRVHLETKGVDQIIQSQGSWLPTDTVPYPAKKKGTALVKTHRSITERLVEESRKGNKGCYLLSWAFLLAVVAAIIFGLKSCGVF
;
A
#
# COMPACT_ATOMS: atom_id res chain seq x y z
N MET A 1 5.94 -9.97 -24.01
CA MET A 1 5.42 -8.90 -23.14
C MET A 1 6.19 -8.96 -21.83
N GLU A 2 6.52 -7.81 -21.24
CA GLU A 2 7.27 -7.77 -19.98
C GLU A 2 6.37 -8.24 -18.83
N ARG A 3 6.82 -9.24 -18.06
CA ARG A 3 6.00 -9.89 -17.02
C ARG A 3 5.87 -9.03 -15.77
N TYR A 4 6.87 -8.20 -15.51
CA TYR A 4 7.04 -7.47 -14.27
C TYR A 4 8.00 -6.30 -14.47
N ILE A 5 7.66 -5.15 -13.91
CA ILE A 5 8.53 -3.99 -13.73
C ILE A 5 8.35 -3.54 -12.29
N GLY A 6 9.47 -3.34 -11.59
CA GLY A 6 9.47 -2.75 -10.26
C GLY A 6 10.51 -1.66 -10.15
N THR A 7 10.13 -0.51 -9.63
CA THR A 7 11.03 0.62 -9.42
C THR A 7 10.61 1.44 -8.20
N TYR A 8 11.55 2.17 -7.63
CA TYR A 8 11.29 3.18 -6.64
C TYR A 8 11.18 4.54 -7.33
N GLN A 9 10.06 5.22 -7.14
CA GLN A 9 9.80 6.49 -7.80
C GLN A 9 9.33 7.56 -6.82
N THR A 10 9.94 8.74 -6.93
CA THR A 10 9.54 9.94 -6.21
C THR A 10 8.20 10.47 -6.71
N PHE A 11 7.32 10.82 -5.79
CA PHE A 11 6.07 11.52 -6.06
C PHE A 11 5.99 12.83 -5.27
N GLN A 12 5.19 13.76 -5.78
CA GLN A 12 4.94 15.06 -5.15
C GLN A 12 3.48 15.16 -4.70
N THR A 13 3.22 15.94 -3.64
CA THR A 13 1.86 16.31 -3.21
C THR A 13 1.43 17.60 -3.89
N VAL A 14 0.14 17.84 -4.13
CA VAL A 14 -0.32 19.06 -4.82
C VAL A 14 -0.14 20.30 -3.95
N SER A 15 -0.26 20.15 -2.63
CA SER A 15 -0.18 21.27 -1.71
C SER A 15 0.35 20.87 -0.33
N ARG A 16 0.78 21.88 0.44
CA ARG A 16 1.19 21.71 1.85
C ARG A 16 0.04 21.19 2.74
N LYS A 17 -1.22 21.42 2.35
CA LYS A 17 -2.39 20.92 3.09
C LYS A 17 -2.54 19.40 2.90
N GLU A 18 -2.43 18.92 1.67
CA GLU A 18 -2.47 17.48 1.35
C GLU A 18 -1.21 16.75 1.81
N ALA A 19 -0.11 17.48 1.96
CA ALA A 19 1.09 16.96 2.60
C ALA A 19 0.87 16.54 4.08
N ALA A 20 -0.03 17.20 4.82
CA ALA A 20 -0.38 16.76 6.16
C ALA A 20 -1.13 15.41 6.14
N ASP A 21 -1.98 15.19 5.13
CA ASP A 21 -2.66 13.91 4.94
C ASP A 21 -1.66 12.77 4.71
N LEU A 22 -0.55 13.05 4.02
CA LEU A 22 0.51 12.06 3.75
C LEU A 22 1.25 11.59 5.03
N ILE A 23 1.35 12.45 6.05
CA ILE A 23 1.94 12.08 7.35
C ILE A 23 0.93 11.31 8.21
N GLY A 24 -0.35 11.60 8.03
CA GLY A 24 -1.45 11.07 8.83
C GLY A 24 -1.60 9.55 8.80
N ALA A 25 -2.49 9.07 9.67
CA ALA A 25 -2.79 7.65 9.83
C ALA A 25 -3.52 7.03 8.62
N ASP A 26 -3.86 7.82 7.62
CA ASP A 26 -4.53 7.36 6.39
C ASP A 26 -3.55 6.94 5.28
N ASN A 27 -2.26 7.23 5.47
CA ASN A 27 -1.18 6.97 4.53
C ASN A 27 0.01 6.36 5.27
N LEU A 28 -0.05 5.06 5.55
CA LEU A 28 0.97 4.36 6.32
C LEU A 28 2.07 3.81 5.42
N ILE A 29 3.28 3.68 5.97
CA ILE A 29 4.37 3.05 5.21
C ILE A 29 4.01 1.60 4.88
N GLY A 30 4.23 1.22 3.63
CA GLY A 30 3.82 -0.05 3.06
C GLY A 30 2.35 -0.10 2.62
N ASP A 31 1.55 0.95 2.81
CA ASP A 31 0.18 0.96 2.27
C ASP A 31 0.19 0.91 0.75
N ARG A 32 -0.82 0.20 0.22
CA ARG A 32 -1.02 0.03 -1.21
C ARG A 32 -1.86 1.17 -1.78
N TYR A 33 -1.41 1.69 -2.91
CA TYR A 33 -2.06 2.72 -3.69
C TYR A 33 -2.41 2.18 -5.08
N THR A 34 -3.58 2.59 -5.56
CA THR A 34 -3.93 2.46 -6.97
C THR A 34 -3.29 3.61 -7.74
N ILE A 35 -2.91 3.36 -9.00
CA ILE A 35 -2.37 4.39 -9.89
C ILE A 35 -3.44 4.81 -10.90
N GLU A 36 -3.90 6.06 -10.79
CA GLU A 36 -4.87 6.66 -11.70
C GLU A 36 -4.15 7.58 -12.68
N CYS A 37 -4.10 7.20 -13.96
CA CYS A 37 -3.49 8.01 -15.01
C CYS A 37 -4.53 8.94 -15.64
N THR A 38 -4.30 10.24 -15.56
CA THR A 38 -5.16 11.30 -16.12
C THR A 38 -4.35 12.25 -16.99
N ILE A 39 -5.06 13.06 -17.79
CA ILE A 39 -4.49 14.20 -18.50
C ILE A 39 -5.11 15.46 -17.91
N GLU A 40 -4.27 16.35 -17.39
CA GLU A 40 -4.68 17.64 -16.80
C GLU A 40 -3.87 18.74 -17.48
N ASP A 41 -4.54 19.71 -18.11
CA ASP A 41 -3.91 20.81 -18.86
C ASP A 41 -2.90 20.34 -19.93
N GLY A 42 -3.19 19.19 -20.57
CA GLY A 42 -2.31 18.57 -21.57
C GLY A 42 -1.12 17.80 -20.97
N ILE A 43 -0.98 17.77 -19.65
CA ILE A 43 0.09 17.07 -18.93
C ILE A 43 -0.42 15.75 -18.38
N GLN A 44 0.29 14.66 -18.66
CA GLN A 44 0.02 13.35 -18.08
C GLN A 44 0.34 13.36 -16.58
N LYS A 45 -0.62 12.99 -15.75
CA LYS A 45 -0.45 12.81 -14.30
C LYS A 45 -0.89 11.42 -13.87
N ALA A 46 0.01 10.69 -13.25
CA ALA A 46 -0.28 9.42 -12.61
C ALA A 46 -0.41 9.65 -11.10
N TRP A 47 -1.65 9.66 -10.62
CA TRP A 47 -2.02 9.89 -9.24
C TRP A 47 -1.93 8.64 -8.40
N LEU A 48 -1.37 8.79 -7.19
CA LEU A 48 -1.44 7.83 -6.11
C LEU A 48 -2.76 7.99 -5.37
N VAL A 49 -3.63 7.00 -5.52
CA VAL A 49 -4.94 6.96 -4.87
C VAL A 49 -4.89 5.96 -3.72
N ASN A 50 -5.11 6.44 -2.50
CA ASN A 50 -5.10 5.57 -1.32
C ASN A 50 -6.36 4.71 -1.23
N ARG A 51 -6.41 3.80 -0.26
CA ARG A 51 -7.58 2.91 -0.03
C ARG A 51 -8.89 3.66 0.28
N PHE A 52 -8.82 4.93 0.66
CA PHE A 52 -9.96 5.80 0.94
C PHE A 52 -10.38 6.62 -0.29
N GLN A 53 -9.91 6.26 -1.49
CA GLN A 53 -10.22 6.92 -2.76
C GLN A 53 -9.80 8.40 -2.81
N ARG A 54 -8.77 8.77 -2.02
CA ARG A 54 -8.18 10.12 -2.05
C ARG A 54 -6.91 10.11 -2.88
N ARG A 55 -6.77 11.09 -3.77
CA ARG A 55 -5.53 11.40 -4.50
C ARG A 55 -4.57 12.09 -3.52
N ILE A 56 -3.42 11.47 -3.27
CA ILE A 56 -2.46 11.92 -2.26
C ILE A 56 -1.25 12.60 -2.88
N GLY A 57 -0.87 12.18 -4.08
CA GLY A 57 0.23 12.76 -4.83
C GLY A 57 0.27 12.23 -6.24
N PHE A 58 1.18 12.75 -7.03
CA PHE A 58 1.36 12.36 -8.43
C PHE A 58 2.83 12.23 -8.78
N PHE A 59 3.11 11.40 -9.78
CA PHE A 59 4.45 11.26 -10.32
C PHE A 59 4.77 12.34 -11.35
N GLU A 60 6.07 12.57 -11.59
CA GLU A 60 6.55 13.45 -12.64
C GLU A 60 5.96 13.10 -14.01
N PRO A 61 5.74 14.08 -14.91
CA PRO A 61 5.04 13.87 -16.19
C PRO A 61 5.65 12.78 -17.08
N ALA A 62 6.97 12.69 -17.15
CA ALA A 62 7.66 11.68 -17.97
C ALA A 62 7.40 10.25 -17.46
N TYR A 63 7.42 10.06 -16.15
CA TYR A 63 7.13 8.78 -15.54
C TYR A 63 5.63 8.45 -15.62
N SER A 64 4.77 9.44 -15.41
CA SER A 64 3.32 9.33 -15.59
C SER A 64 2.96 8.85 -16.99
N ARG A 65 3.60 9.39 -18.04
CA ARG A 65 3.44 8.92 -19.42
C ARG A 65 3.84 7.45 -19.58
N SER A 66 4.94 7.04 -18.96
CA SER A 66 5.41 5.65 -19.00
C SER A 66 4.40 4.70 -18.35
N LEU A 67 3.84 5.09 -17.21
CA LEU A 67 2.77 4.34 -16.55
C LEU A 67 1.49 4.25 -17.41
N SER A 68 1.10 5.34 -18.07
CA SER A 68 -0.04 5.33 -19.00
C SER A 68 0.16 4.33 -20.15
N ILE A 69 1.39 4.19 -20.66
CA ILE A 69 1.73 3.20 -21.70
C ILE A 69 1.62 1.77 -21.15
N LEU A 70 2.19 1.49 -19.97
CA LEU A 70 2.12 0.16 -19.35
C LEU A 70 0.66 -0.25 -19.08
N LYS A 71 -0.16 0.70 -18.60
CA LYS A 71 -1.60 0.49 -18.42
C LYS A 71 -2.31 0.20 -19.75
N ALA A 72 -1.98 0.93 -20.81
CA ALA A 72 -2.53 0.70 -22.16
C ALA A 72 -2.10 -0.66 -22.75
N GLN A 73 -0.93 -1.17 -22.36
CA GLN A 73 -0.46 -2.51 -22.70
C GLN A 73 -1.15 -3.63 -21.89
N GLY A 74 -2.08 -3.29 -21.00
CA GLY A 74 -2.84 -4.24 -20.20
C GLY A 74 -2.18 -4.65 -18.89
N MET A 75 -1.10 -3.98 -18.47
CA MET A 75 -0.45 -4.29 -17.19
C MET A 75 -1.25 -3.75 -16.00
N GLU A 76 -1.23 -4.49 -14.90
CA GLU A 76 -1.74 -4.03 -13.62
C GLU A 76 -0.70 -3.17 -12.92
N LEU A 77 -1.13 -2.00 -12.46
CA LEU A 77 -0.27 -1.01 -11.80
C LEU A 77 -0.67 -0.86 -10.33
N THR A 78 0.33 -0.87 -9.45
CA THR A 78 0.15 -0.56 -8.04
C THR A 78 1.38 0.15 -7.50
N ALA A 79 1.22 0.87 -6.39
CA ALA A 79 2.35 1.40 -5.66
C ALA A 79 2.27 1.06 -4.17
N LEU A 80 3.42 0.96 -3.50
CA LEU A 80 3.55 0.82 -2.06
C LEU A 80 4.31 2.02 -1.50
N LEU A 81 3.73 2.73 -0.52
CA LEU A 81 4.41 3.89 0.07
C LEU A 81 5.69 3.45 0.79
N SER A 82 6.83 3.99 0.38
CA SER A 82 8.14 3.64 0.95
C SER A 82 8.56 4.54 2.08
N PHE A 83 8.47 5.85 1.87
CA PHE A 83 8.77 6.84 2.90
C PHE A 83 8.14 8.18 2.55
N VAL A 84 8.10 9.04 3.56
CA VAL A 84 7.71 10.45 3.44
C VAL A 84 8.85 11.30 3.94
N ALA A 85 9.14 12.36 3.20
CA ALA A 85 10.17 13.34 3.49
C ALA A 85 9.61 14.75 3.42
N PHE A 86 10.28 15.66 4.10
CA PHE A 86 10.06 17.09 4.03
C PHE A 86 11.36 17.76 3.59
N THR A 87 11.26 18.70 2.68
CA THR A 87 12.38 19.56 2.29
C THR A 87 11.97 21.02 2.52
N ASP A 88 12.79 21.76 3.26
CA ASP A 88 12.54 23.18 3.59
C ASP A 88 12.73 24.16 2.41
N HIS A 89 13.42 23.73 1.35
CA HIS A 89 13.76 24.56 0.19
C HIS A 89 13.32 23.97 -1.17
N PRO A 90 12.82 24.80 -2.10
CA PRO A 90 12.60 26.25 -1.98
C PRO A 90 11.46 26.58 -1.02
N GLU A 91 11.44 27.80 -0.47
CA GLU A 91 10.30 28.24 0.33
C GLU A 91 9.07 28.49 -0.55
N PRO A 92 7.88 28.07 -0.12
CA PRO A 92 7.59 27.34 1.11
C PRO A 92 8.00 25.85 1.01
N GLY A 93 8.61 25.31 2.07
CA GLY A 93 9.01 23.90 2.11
C GLY A 93 7.85 22.95 1.83
N TYR A 94 8.17 21.79 1.24
CA TYR A 94 7.20 20.84 0.70
C TYR A 94 7.48 19.42 1.20
N TYR A 95 6.40 18.63 1.25
CA TYR A 95 6.52 17.20 1.48
C TYR A 95 6.53 16.46 0.16
N TRP A 96 7.22 15.34 0.18
CA TRP A 96 7.30 14.41 -0.93
C TRP A 96 7.49 13.02 -0.36
N GLY A 97 7.40 12.03 -1.23
CA GLY A 97 7.69 10.67 -0.84
C GLY A 97 8.19 9.88 -2.00
N GLU A 98 8.48 8.63 -1.71
CA GLU A 98 8.82 7.66 -2.72
C GLU A 98 7.93 6.44 -2.53
N ALA A 99 7.53 5.85 -3.65
CA ALA A 99 6.75 4.63 -3.66
C ALA A 99 7.47 3.55 -4.47
N ALA A 100 7.39 2.32 -4.01
CA ALA A 100 7.71 1.17 -4.84
C ALA A 100 6.56 0.98 -5.83
N VAL A 101 6.78 1.33 -7.09
CA VAL A 101 5.82 1.17 -8.18
C VAL A 101 6.07 -0.18 -8.83
N ILE A 102 4.99 -0.95 -8.94
CA ILE A 102 5.01 -2.30 -9.50
C ILE A 102 3.99 -2.35 -10.63
N ALA A 103 4.47 -2.74 -11.81
CA ALA A 103 3.65 -3.11 -12.95
C ALA A 103 3.82 -4.60 -13.22
N TYR A 104 2.75 -5.36 -13.42
CA TYR A 104 2.85 -6.79 -13.75
C TYR A 104 1.77 -7.23 -14.73
N ASP A 105 2.05 -8.33 -15.42
CA ASP A 105 1.08 -8.99 -16.30
C ASP A 105 -0.01 -9.68 -15.44
N PRO A 106 -1.31 -9.32 -15.62
CA PRO A 106 -2.43 -9.88 -14.86
C PRO A 106 -2.49 -11.41 -14.86
N ALA A 107 -1.91 -12.08 -15.86
CA ALA A 107 -1.83 -13.55 -15.91
C ALA A 107 -1.12 -14.15 -14.67
N TYR A 108 -0.25 -13.39 -14.01
CA TYR A 108 0.50 -13.83 -12.83
C TYR A 108 -0.05 -13.27 -11.51
N ARG A 109 -1.25 -12.68 -11.50
CA ARG A 109 -1.85 -12.05 -10.31
C ARG A 109 -1.82 -12.97 -9.07
N GLY A 110 -2.04 -14.27 -9.25
CA GLY A 110 -2.01 -15.25 -8.15
C GLY A 110 -0.70 -15.28 -7.36
N ALA A 111 0.44 -15.09 -8.02
CA ALA A 111 1.76 -15.01 -7.37
C ALA A 111 2.14 -13.56 -6.99
N MET A 112 1.69 -12.57 -7.77
CA MET A 112 2.06 -11.17 -7.54
C MET A 112 1.37 -10.58 -6.31
N GLU A 113 0.11 -10.94 -6.04
CA GLU A 113 -0.63 -10.43 -4.88
C GLU A 113 0.02 -10.81 -3.53
N PRO A 114 0.37 -12.08 -3.26
CA PRO A 114 1.11 -12.46 -2.05
C PRO A 114 2.48 -11.76 -1.95
N PHE A 115 3.18 -11.63 -3.09
CA PHE A 115 4.47 -10.95 -3.14
C PHE A 115 4.35 -9.47 -2.75
N ILE A 116 3.41 -8.74 -3.34
CA ILE A 116 3.12 -7.33 -3.02
C ILE A 116 2.73 -7.18 -1.54
N ALA A 117 1.93 -8.10 -1.01
CA ALA A 117 1.58 -8.12 0.41
C ALA A 117 2.79 -8.38 1.32
N GLY A 118 3.72 -9.24 0.89
CA GLY A 118 5.00 -9.46 1.55
C GLY A 118 5.87 -8.21 1.58
N LEU A 119 6.06 -7.55 0.43
CA LEU A 119 6.77 -6.27 0.33
C LEU A 119 6.15 -5.20 1.24
N SER A 120 4.83 -5.07 1.23
CA SER A 120 4.08 -4.15 2.09
C SER A 120 4.41 -4.35 3.58
N LYS A 121 4.42 -5.60 4.04
CA LYS A 121 4.77 -5.95 5.44
C LYS A 121 6.22 -5.60 5.78
N GLU A 122 7.14 -5.79 4.85
CA GLU A 122 8.55 -5.47 5.04
C GLU A 122 8.80 -3.96 5.09
N MET A 123 8.14 -3.21 4.20
CA MET A 123 8.14 -1.75 4.18
C MET A 123 7.51 -1.17 5.43
N ALA A 124 6.42 -1.75 5.93
CA ALA A 124 5.83 -1.35 7.21
C ALA A 124 6.78 -1.46 8.41
N LYS A 125 7.81 -2.34 8.33
CA LYS A 125 8.88 -2.48 9.33
C LYS A 125 10.08 -1.57 9.07
N GLY A 126 10.06 -0.78 8.01
CA GLY A 126 11.15 0.12 7.61
C GLY A 126 12.22 -0.49 6.73
N ARG A 127 12.03 -1.73 6.26
CA ARG A 127 12.91 -2.34 5.26
C ARG A 127 12.44 -1.96 3.87
N ARG A 128 13.38 -1.66 2.95
CA ARG A 128 13.07 -1.29 1.56
C ARG A 128 13.61 -2.36 0.62
N PRO A 129 12.90 -3.48 0.42
CA PRO A 129 13.39 -4.57 -0.42
C PRO A 129 13.60 -4.11 -1.86
N ARG A 130 14.58 -4.68 -2.56
CA ARG A 130 14.80 -4.38 -3.98
C ARG A 130 13.59 -4.81 -4.80
N VAL A 131 12.90 -3.86 -5.42
CA VAL A 131 11.78 -4.15 -6.33
C VAL A 131 12.20 -4.19 -7.80
N HIS A 132 13.38 -3.68 -8.16
CA HIS A 132 13.91 -3.90 -9.50
C HIS A 132 14.47 -5.31 -9.60
N LEU A 133 13.77 -6.18 -10.33
CA LEU A 133 14.08 -7.60 -10.42
C LEU A 133 14.43 -8.00 -11.86
N GLU A 134 15.50 -8.78 -11.98
CA GLU A 134 15.80 -9.49 -13.22
C GLU A 134 14.82 -10.66 -13.42
N THR A 135 14.83 -11.23 -14.63
CA THR A 135 14.00 -12.38 -15.02
C THR A 135 14.00 -13.50 -13.98
N LYS A 136 15.17 -13.85 -13.42
CA LYS A 136 15.30 -14.90 -12.40
C LYS A 136 14.54 -14.57 -11.11
N GLY A 137 14.52 -13.30 -10.68
CA GLY A 137 13.76 -12.88 -9.50
C GLY A 137 12.25 -12.99 -9.74
N VAL A 138 11.79 -12.63 -10.94
CA VAL A 138 10.39 -12.79 -11.35
C VAL A 138 9.99 -14.27 -11.39
N ASP A 139 10.87 -15.14 -11.91
CA ASP A 139 10.63 -16.58 -11.92
C ASP A 139 10.53 -17.16 -10.50
N GLN A 140 11.34 -16.68 -9.56
CA GLN A 140 11.26 -17.09 -8.15
C GLN A 140 9.93 -16.67 -7.50
N ILE A 141 9.42 -15.47 -7.80
CA ILE A 141 8.08 -15.05 -7.35
C ILE A 141 7.03 -16.05 -7.84
N ILE A 142 7.06 -16.37 -9.14
CA ILE A 142 6.05 -17.26 -9.76
C ILE A 142 6.15 -18.68 -9.21
N GLN A 143 7.36 -19.26 -9.15
CA GLN A 143 7.59 -20.63 -8.68
C GLN A 143 7.22 -20.80 -7.19
N SER A 144 7.48 -19.77 -6.38
CA SER A 144 7.17 -19.77 -4.95
C SER A 144 5.74 -19.33 -4.62
N GLN A 145 4.90 -19.07 -5.63
CA GLN A 145 3.55 -18.52 -5.46
C GLN A 145 3.52 -17.23 -4.61
N GLY A 146 4.52 -16.37 -4.82
CA GLY A 146 4.65 -15.07 -4.17
C GLY A 146 5.17 -15.09 -2.73
N SER A 147 5.58 -16.25 -2.22
CA SER A 147 6.16 -16.35 -0.87
C SER A 147 7.63 -15.89 -0.80
N TRP A 148 8.34 -15.97 -1.92
CA TRP A 148 9.70 -15.46 -2.01
C TRP A 148 9.74 -13.93 -1.98
N LEU A 149 10.69 -13.37 -1.22
CA LEU A 149 10.98 -11.94 -1.16
C LEU A 149 12.48 -11.70 -1.36
N PRO A 150 12.88 -10.61 -2.03
CA PRO A 150 14.28 -10.23 -2.16
C PRO A 150 14.85 -9.88 -0.78
N THR A 151 16.03 -10.41 -0.49
CA THR A 151 16.78 -10.12 0.75
C THR A 151 17.49 -8.78 0.71
N ASP A 152 17.89 -8.37 -0.49
CA ASP A 152 18.59 -7.11 -0.71
C ASP A 152 17.68 -5.92 -0.48
N THR A 153 18.23 -4.87 0.11
CA THR A 153 17.51 -3.62 0.35
C THR A 153 18.14 -2.46 -0.40
N VAL A 154 17.34 -1.44 -0.67
CA VAL A 154 17.76 -0.19 -1.30
C VAL A 154 17.90 0.88 -0.22
N PRO A 155 19.02 1.62 -0.16
CA PRO A 155 19.19 2.72 0.78
C PRO A 155 18.27 3.89 0.43
N TYR A 156 17.85 4.65 1.45
CA TYR A 156 17.10 5.90 1.21
C TYR A 156 17.93 6.84 0.32
N PRO A 157 17.29 7.65 -0.54
CA PRO A 157 18.01 8.61 -1.36
C PRO A 157 18.83 9.56 -0.49
N ALA A 158 19.97 10.02 -1.01
CA ALA A 158 20.84 10.94 -0.31
C ALA A 158 20.07 12.20 0.11
N LYS A 159 20.14 12.53 1.39
CA LYS A 159 19.46 13.71 1.93
C LYS A 159 20.10 14.96 1.35
N LYS A 160 19.35 15.71 0.55
CA LYS A 160 19.73 17.08 0.20
C LYS A 160 19.72 17.93 1.48
N LYS A 161 20.55 18.98 1.53
CA LYS A 161 20.54 19.93 2.65
C LYS A 161 19.10 20.43 2.87
N GLY A 162 18.64 20.45 4.12
CA GLY A 162 17.27 20.86 4.46
C GLY A 162 16.20 19.77 4.29
N THR A 163 16.58 18.52 3.98
CA THR A 163 15.66 17.39 3.86
C THR A 163 15.66 16.50 5.10
N ALA A 164 14.49 16.27 5.68
CA ALA A 164 14.25 15.31 6.75
C ALA A 164 13.36 14.15 6.27
N LEU A 165 13.75 12.92 6.59
CA LEU A 165 12.84 11.77 6.46
C LEU A 165 11.88 11.82 7.64
N VAL A 166 10.60 12.01 7.37
CA VAL A 166 9.56 12.21 8.38
C VAL A 166 8.92 10.88 8.75
N LYS A 167 8.81 9.96 7.79
CA LYS A 167 8.18 8.65 7.98
C LYS A 167 8.90 7.59 7.17
N THR A 168 9.40 6.55 7.85
CA THR A 168 10.15 5.46 7.21
C THR A 168 9.61 4.07 7.54
N HIS A 169 8.73 3.97 8.54
CA HIS A 169 8.10 2.73 8.98
C HIS A 169 6.77 3.07 9.67
N ARG A 170 5.96 2.06 9.98
CA ARG A 170 4.75 2.25 10.79
C ARG A 170 5.10 2.37 12.26
N SER A 171 4.66 3.46 12.88
CA SER A 171 4.79 3.67 14.31
C SER A 171 3.90 2.71 15.12
N ILE A 172 4.12 2.63 16.43
CA ILE A 172 3.27 1.84 17.34
C ILE A 172 1.84 2.38 17.34
N THR A 173 1.67 3.71 17.38
CA THR A 173 0.36 4.35 17.38
C THR A 173 -0.43 4.07 16.10
N GLU A 174 0.25 4.07 14.94
CA GLU A 174 -0.37 3.72 13.66
C GLU A 174 -0.81 2.26 13.60
N ARG A 175 -0.01 1.35 14.15
CA ARG A 175 -0.40 -0.07 14.26
C ARG A 175 -1.65 -0.24 15.12
N LEU A 176 -1.74 0.47 16.24
CA LEU A 176 -2.92 0.45 17.11
C LEU A 176 -4.16 1.00 16.40
N VAL A 177 -4.03 2.09 15.65
CA VAL A 177 -5.13 2.65 14.84
C VAL A 177 -5.60 1.64 13.79
N GLU A 178 -4.68 0.94 13.12
CA GLU A 178 -5.03 -0.09 12.15
C GLU A 178 -5.72 -1.31 12.78
N GLU A 179 -5.24 -1.79 13.92
CA GLU A 179 -5.91 -2.87 14.65
C GLU A 179 -7.33 -2.46 15.09
N SER A 180 -7.51 -1.21 15.53
CA SER A 180 -8.83 -0.65 15.83
C SER A 180 -9.75 -0.64 14.59
N ARG A 181 -9.23 -0.19 13.43
CA ARG A 181 -9.98 -0.15 12.16
C ARG A 181 -10.34 -1.52 11.59
N LYS A 182 -9.51 -2.54 11.80
CA LYS A 182 -9.82 -3.91 11.37
C LYS A 182 -11.08 -4.44 12.05
N GLY A 183 -11.43 -3.89 13.21
CA GLY A 183 -12.57 -4.30 14.01
C GLY A 183 -12.38 -5.69 14.58
N ASN A 184 -13.04 -5.98 15.70
CA ASN A 184 -12.88 -7.26 16.39
C ASN A 184 -13.78 -8.33 15.74
N LYS A 185 -13.58 -8.60 14.44
CA LYS A 185 -14.42 -9.53 13.64
C LYS A 185 -14.55 -10.91 14.30
N GLY A 186 -13.46 -11.40 14.91
CA GLY A 186 -13.45 -12.66 15.65
C GLY A 186 -14.26 -12.62 16.95
N CYS A 187 -14.19 -11.53 17.70
CA CYS A 187 -14.97 -11.35 18.93
C CYS A 187 -16.48 -11.24 18.65
N TYR A 188 -16.84 -10.62 17.52
CA TYR A 188 -18.24 -10.53 17.08
C TYR A 188 -18.81 -11.91 16.72
N LEU A 189 -18.06 -12.73 15.97
CA LEU A 189 -18.44 -14.11 15.65
C LEU A 189 -18.62 -14.98 16.90
N LEU A 190 -17.70 -14.88 17.86
CA LEU A 190 -17.78 -15.62 19.13
C LEU A 190 -18.98 -15.18 19.98
N SER A 191 -19.23 -13.87 20.04
CA SER A 191 -20.38 -13.28 20.76
C SER A 191 -21.71 -13.75 20.16
N TRP A 192 -21.82 -13.75 18.83
CA TRP A 192 -23.01 -14.28 18.13
C TRP A 192 -23.21 -15.77 18.35
N ALA A 193 -22.14 -16.58 18.28
CA ALA A 193 -22.24 -18.02 18.55
C ALA A 193 -22.71 -18.30 19.99
N PHE A 194 -22.20 -17.55 20.97
CA PHE A 194 -22.62 -17.64 22.36
C PHE A 194 -24.09 -17.24 22.56
N LEU A 195 -24.51 -16.11 21.98
CA LEU A 195 -25.91 -15.66 22.04
C LEU A 195 -26.87 -16.69 21.45
N LEU A 196 -26.54 -17.27 20.29
CA LEU A 196 -27.34 -18.33 19.67
C LEU A 196 -27.41 -19.59 20.54
N ALA A 197 -26.31 -19.98 21.18
CA ALA A 197 -26.28 -21.12 22.09
C ALA A 197 -27.16 -20.87 23.34
N VAL A 198 -27.12 -19.66 23.91
CA VAL A 198 -27.96 -19.29 25.05
C VAL A 198 -29.44 -19.32 24.66
N VAL A 199 -29.81 -18.74 23.51
CA VAL A 199 -31.21 -18.77 23.03
C VAL A 199 -31.67 -20.21 22.79
N ALA A 200 -30.84 -21.06 22.16
CA ALA A 200 -31.16 -22.47 21.96
C ALA A 200 -31.35 -23.21 23.28
N ALA A 201 -30.50 -22.96 24.29
CA ALA A 201 -30.62 -23.55 25.61
C ALA A 201 -31.89 -23.10 26.34
N ILE A 202 -32.29 -21.83 26.22
CA ILE A 202 -33.54 -21.31 26.79
C ILE A 202 -34.75 -21.97 26.11
N ILE A 203 -34.77 -22.05 24.78
CA ILE A 203 -35.86 -22.71 24.05
C ILE A 203 -35.95 -24.20 24.43
N PHE A 204 -34.82 -24.89 24.49
CA PHE A 204 -34.77 -26.29 24.89
C PHE A 204 -35.23 -26.49 26.34
N GLY A 205 -34.81 -25.62 27.26
CA GLY A 205 -35.25 -25.61 28.65
C GLY A 205 -36.75 -25.38 28.78
N LEU A 206 -37.30 -24.36 28.11
CA LEU A 206 -38.73 -24.06 28.11
C LEU A 206 -39.57 -25.21 27.53
N LYS A 207 -39.10 -25.87 26.45
CA LYS A 207 -39.73 -27.09 25.91
C LYS A 207 -39.67 -28.25 26.91
N SER A 208 -38.53 -28.45 27.58
CA SER A 208 -38.39 -29.52 28.58
C SER A 208 -39.28 -29.31 29.81
N CYS A 209 -39.66 -28.07 30.11
CA CYS A 209 -40.59 -27.70 31.18
C CYS A 209 -42.06 -27.65 30.76
N GLY A 210 -42.39 -27.99 29.50
CA GLY A 210 -43.78 -28.05 29.01
C GLY A 210 -44.48 -26.70 28.85
N VAL A 211 -43.71 -25.61 28.74
CA VAL A 211 -44.25 -24.25 28.59
C VAL A 211 -44.80 -24.02 27.16
N PHE A 212 -44.40 -24.87 26.21
CA PHE A 212 -44.97 -25.04 24.86
C PHE A 212 -44.71 -26.45 24.33
#